data_AF-A0A379CGW9-F1
#
_entry.id   AF-A0A379CGW9-F1
#
_cell.length_a   1.000
_cell.length_b   1.000
_cell.length_c   1.000
_cell.angle_alpha   90.00
_cell.angle_beta   90.00
_cell.angle_gamma   90.00
#
_symmetry.space_group_name_H-M   'P 1'
#
loop_
_entity.id
_entity.type
_entity.pdbx_description
1 polymer ?
#
loop_
_entity_poly.entity_id
_entity_poly.type
_entity_poly.pdbx_seq_one_letter_code
_entity_poly.pdbx_strand_id
1 'polypeptide(L)'
;MGKKVIPNDEILTKLDAFLNELDDDRSSKTKYWINDYIRFQKEEIKISSNSRHAYKKYNRGDIIKVHFGFRVGREFGGLHYAIVIGGHKNRKSDVLTVIPLKSAKPNVNVDFLKNGEYYLGHNVCDAINKNLNLHFQKLTEINLLFTSKKNTLDNLKNDAKGLDDILNSLINNIDKTDDSQDNSKIIKASELVSNINNKLKDEILDILLKCNQLGILKANTLLNLKRPADLSFEDMNRYINTINKSLKDELTYIEKLLKENDRMKVNGSIALLNQITTISKIRIYDPKTKTDALNDIKISDENLKNIDNELKKMLIESIDK
;
A
#
# COMPACT_ATOMS: atom_id res chain seq x y z
N MET A 1 21.83 -44.02 6.81
CA MET A 1 20.98 -44.26 5.62
C MET A 1 21.35 -43.25 4.54
N GLY A 2 22.00 -43.69 3.46
CA GLY A 2 22.22 -42.83 2.30
C GLY A 2 20.87 -42.49 1.66
N LYS A 3 20.57 -41.21 1.44
CA LYS A 3 19.35 -40.82 0.73
C LYS A 3 19.45 -41.35 -0.71
N LYS A 4 18.50 -42.19 -1.11
CA LYS A 4 18.36 -42.63 -2.50
C LYS A 4 18.20 -41.38 -3.36
N VAL A 5 19.09 -41.18 -4.34
CA VAL A 5 18.97 -40.10 -5.31
C VAL A 5 17.83 -40.47 -6.27
N ILE A 6 16.84 -39.59 -6.42
CA ILE A 6 15.73 -39.76 -7.35
C ILE A 6 16.04 -38.91 -8.60
N PRO A 7 16.08 -39.50 -9.81
CA PRO A 7 16.31 -38.75 -11.04
C PRO A 7 15.21 -37.72 -11.32
N ASN A 8 15.58 -36.61 -11.98
CA ASN A 8 14.62 -35.55 -12.34
C ASN A 8 13.48 -36.08 -13.20
N ASP A 9 13.79 -36.87 -14.22
CA ASP A 9 12.80 -37.39 -15.17
C ASP A 9 11.78 -38.31 -14.49
N GLU A 10 12.19 -39.06 -13.46
CA GLU A 10 11.30 -39.91 -12.68
C GLU A 10 10.27 -39.05 -11.92
N ILE A 11 10.72 -37.97 -11.28
CA ILE A 11 9.84 -37.05 -10.56
C ILE A 11 8.91 -36.31 -11.52
N LEU A 12 9.42 -35.83 -12.66
CA LEU A 12 8.63 -35.12 -13.65
C LEU A 12 7.53 -36.01 -14.23
N THR A 13 7.85 -37.27 -14.55
CA THR A 13 6.87 -38.26 -15.03
C THR A 13 5.79 -38.53 -13.99
N LYS A 14 6.17 -38.73 -12.72
CA LYS A 14 5.21 -38.95 -11.63
C LYS A 14 4.31 -37.75 -11.41
N LEU A 15 4.86 -36.55 -11.48
CA LEU A 15 4.11 -35.31 -11.31
C LEU A 15 3.11 -35.10 -12.45
N ASP A 16 3.52 -35.35 -13.70
CA ASP A 16 2.64 -35.21 -14.86
C ASP A 16 1.45 -36.19 -14.78
N ALA A 17 1.72 -37.46 -14.49
CA ALA A 17 0.67 -38.46 -14.27
C ALA A 17 -0.30 -38.03 -13.16
N PHE A 18 0.23 -37.60 -12.00
CA PHE A 18 -0.60 -37.10 -10.90
C PHE A 18 -1.47 -35.90 -11.31
N LEU A 19 -0.92 -34.93 -12.05
CA LEU A 19 -1.67 -33.75 -12.49
C LEU A 19 -2.79 -34.08 -13.49
N ASN A 20 -2.65 -35.18 -14.25
CA ASN A 20 -3.65 -35.67 -15.20
C ASN A 20 -4.75 -36.52 -14.52
N GLU A 21 -4.49 -37.06 -13.32
CA GLU A 21 -5.49 -37.76 -12.51
C GLU A 21 -6.43 -36.83 -11.74
N LEU A 22 -6.03 -35.57 -11.55
CA LEU A 22 -6.82 -34.56 -10.84
C LEU A 22 -7.89 -33.93 -11.75
N ASP A 23 -9.00 -33.49 -11.14
CA ASP A 23 -9.93 -32.58 -11.82
C ASP A 23 -9.27 -31.23 -12.14
N ASP A 24 -9.80 -30.49 -13.12
CA ASP A 24 -9.21 -29.26 -13.66
C ASP A 24 -8.93 -28.19 -12.58
N ASP A 25 -9.83 -28.02 -11.61
CA ASP A 25 -9.68 -27.04 -10.53
C ASP A 25 -8.53 -27.45 -9.59
N ARG A 26 -8.49 -28.71 -9.17
CA ARG A 26 -7.39 -29.23 -8.33
C ARG A 26 -6.06 -29.24 -9.06
N SER A 27 -6.04 -29.63 -10.33
CA SER A 27 -4.84 -29.63 -11.18
C SER A 27 -4.29 -28.21 -11.30
N SER A 28 -5.15 -27.24 -11.59
CA SER A 28 -4.77 -25.82 -11.70
C SER A 28 -4.19 -25.25 -10.39
N LYS A 29 -4.84 -25.52 -9.25
CA LYS A 29 -4.36 -25.10 -7.93
C LYS A 29 -3.02 -25.74 -7.57
N THR A 30 -2.85 -27.01 -7.91
CA THR A 30 -1.60 -27.75 -7.67
C THR A 30 -0.45 -27.15 -8.49
N LYS A 31 -0.68 -26.85 -9.77
CA LYS A 31 0.31 -26.18 -10.64
C LYS A 31 0.70 -24.81 -10.08
N TYR A 32 -0.30 -24.00 -9.67
CA TYR A 32 -0.05 -22.70 -9.05
C TYR A 32 0.84 -22.83 -7.80
N TRP A 33 0.54 -23.80 -6.94
CA TRP A 33 1.31 -24.04 -5.73
C TRP A 33 2.75 -24.48 -5.99
N ILE A 34 2.97 -25.40 -6.94
CA ILE A 34 4.32 -25.85 -7.33
C ILE A 34 5.13 -24.67 -7.85
N ASN A 35 4.52 -23.84 -8.69
CA ASN A 35 5.16 -22.63 -9.21
C ASN A 35 5.53 -21.64 -8.08
N ASP A 36 4.62 -21.42 -7.13
CA ASP A 36 4.89 -20.58 -5.96
C ASP A 36 5.99 -21.15 -5.07
N TYR A 37 6.01 -22.47 -4.87
CA TYR A 37 7.07 -23.15 -4.12
C TYR A 37 8.44 -22.95 -4.78
N ILE A 38 8.54 -23.15 -6.09
CA ILE A 38 9.77 -22.88 -6.86
C ILE A 38 10.19 -21.42 -6.70
N ARG A 39 9.25 -20.48 -6.76
CA ARG A 39 9.53 -19.05 -6.53
C ARG A 39 10.10 -18.82 -5.14
N PHE A 40 9.49 -19.39 -4.09
CA PHE A 40 10.01 -19.26 -2.72
C PHE A 40 11.41 -19.82 -2.57
N GLN A 41 11.71 -21.00 -3.13
CA GLN A 41 13.07 -21.56 -3.08
C GLN A 41 14.08 -20.65 -3.80
N LYS A 42 13.72 -20.07 -4.95
CA LYS A 42 14.59 -19.11 -5.66
C LYS A 42 14.79 -17.82 -4.86
N GLU A 43 13.75 -17.31 -4.21
CA GLU A 43 13.83 -16.15 -3.32
C GLU A 43 14.70 -16.43 -2.10
N GLU A 44 14.57 -17.61 -1.48
CA GLU A 44 15.37 -18.03 -0.33
C GLU A 44 16.86 -18.06 -0.67
N ILE A 45 17.24 -18.63 -1.84
CA ILE A 45 18.62 -18.61 -2.32
C ILE A 45 19.14 -17.18 -2.42
N LYS A 46 18.38 -16.27 -3.05
CA LYS A 46 18.78 -14.85 -3.19
C LYS A 46 18.94 -14.15 -1.83
N ILE A 47 18.05 -14.45 -0.89
CA ILE A 47 18.07 -13.90 0.47
C ILE A 47 19.29 -14.41 1.24
N SER A 48 19.58 -15.71 1.15
CA SER A 48 20.72 -16.33 1.85
C SER A 48 22.07 -15.76 1.40
N SER A 49 22.19 -15.36 0.13
CA SER A 49 23.37 -14.70 -0.41
C SER A 49 23.49 -13.22 -0.01
N ASN A 50 22.48 -12.63 0.63
CA ASN A 50 22.46 -11.23 1.05
C ASN A 50 22.43 -11.11 2.57
N SER A 51 23.61 -10.97 3.19
CA SER A 51 23.77 -10.81 4.65
C SER A 51 23.07 -9.57 5.24
N ARG A 52 22.68 -8.60 4.41
CA ARG A 52 21.94 -7.40 4.83
C ARG A 52 20.43 -7.54 4.66
N HIS A 53 19.94 -8.68 4.15
CA HIS A 53 18.52 -8.89 4.01
C HIS A 53 17.84 -8.85 5.38
N ALA A 54 16.74 -8.11 5.47
CA ALA A 54 15.90 -8.07 6.64
C ALA A 54 14.44 -8.01 6.21
N TYR A 55 13.64 -8.92 6.74
CA TYR A 55 12.20 -8.86 6.57
C TYR A 55 11.60 -7.64 7.28
N LYS A 56 10.44 -7.20 6.80
CA LYS A 56 9.58 -6.27 7.52
C LYS A 56 9.37 -6.74 8.97
N LYS A 57 9.34 -5.80 9.90
CA LYS A 57 8.91 -6.07 11.28
C LYS A 57 7.38 -6.21 11.31
N TYR A 58 6.92 -7.30 11.92
CA TYR A 58 5.51 -7.53 12.23
C TYR A 58 5.33 -7.43 13.74
N ASN A 59 4.14 -7.08 14.18
CA ASN A 59 3.74 -7.04 15.58
C ASN A 59 2.59 -8.02 15.82
N ARG A 60 2.33 -8.31 17.09
CA ARG A 60 1.16 -9.11 17.47
C ARG A 60 -0.13 -8.37 17.08
N GLY A 61 -1.04 -9.09 16.42
CA GLY A 61 -2.31 -8.60 15.94
C GLY A 61 -2.30 -8.08 14.50
N ASP A 62 -1.12 -7.97 13.88
CA ASP A 62 -1.02 -7.57 12.47
C ASP A 62 -1.81 -8.56 11.60
N ILE A 63 -2.59 -8.02 10.66
CA ILE A 63 -3.27 -8.77 9.62
C ILE A 63 -2.32 -8.89 8.44
N ILE A 64 -2.09 -10.13 8.00
CA ILE A 64 -1.19 -10.42 6.89
C ILE A 64 -1.85 -11.38 5.90
N LYS A 65 -1.52 -11.28 4.63
CA LYS A 65 -1.90 -12.22 3.58
C LYS A 65 -0.76 -13.19 3.33
N VAL A 66 -1.03 -14.47 3.51
CA VAL A 66 -0.02 -15.53 3.58
C VAL A 66 -0.40 -16.69 2.69
N HIS A 67 0.61 -17.25 2.03
CA HIS A 67 0.49 -18.52 1.33
C HIS A 67 0.71 -19.69 2.32
N PHE A 68 -0.36 -20.35 2.76
CA PHE A 68 -0.27 -21.48 3.70
C PHE A 68 0.26 -22.76 3.08
N GLY A 69 0.25 -22.87 1.76
CA GLY A 69 0.72 -24.04 1.00
C GLY A 69 -0.45 -24.89 0.53
N PHE A 70 -0.18 -25.82 -0.39
CA PHE A 70 -1.11 -26.90 -0.68
C PHE A 70 -0.94 -27.97 0.41
N ARG A 71 -1.90 -28.03 1.32
CA ARG A 71 -1.84 -28.90 2.49
C ARG A 71 -2.58 -30.21 2.25
N VAL A 72 -2.29 -31.20 3.08
CA VAL A 72 -2.91 -32.53 3.00
C VAL A 72 -4.10 -32.64 3.94
N GLY A 73 -5.07 -33.47 3.57
CA GLY A 73 -6.26 -33.72 4.40
C GLY A 73 -7.09 -32.46 4.64
N ARG A 74 -7.36 -32.15 5.92
CA ARG A 74 -8.19 -31.03 6.36
C ARG A 74 -7.39 -29.83 6.88
N GLU A 75 -6.07 -29.82 6.67
CA GLU A 75 -5.22 -28.68 7.01
C GLU A 75 -5.62 -27.44 6.21
N PHE A 76 -5.60 -26.28 6.88
CA PHE A 76 -5.87 -25.02 6.21
C PHE A 76 -4.73 -24.65 5.24
N GLY A 77 -5.07 -24.49 3.96
CA GLY A 77 -4.10 -24.25 2.87
C GLY A 77 -4.56 -23.14 1.92
N GLY A 78 -3.71 -22.79 0.96
CA GLY A 78 -3.97 -21.74 -0.02
C GLY A 78 -3.55 -20.33 0.42
N LEU A 79 -3.94 -19.32 -0.35
CA LEU A 79 -3.63 -17.91 -0.10
C LEU A 79 -4.75 -17.26 0.72
N HIS A 80 -4.46 -16.91 1.98
CA HIS A 80 -5.46 -16.40 2.93
C HIS A 80 -4.91 -15.33 3.85
N TYR A 81 -5.80 -14.60 4.52
CA TYR A 81 -5.41 -13.70 5.60
C TYR A 81 -5.08 -14.48 6.88
N ALA A 82 -4.29 -13.87 7.75
CA ALA A 82 -3.88 -14.43 9.02
C ALA A 82 -3.60 -13.33 10.05
N ILE A 83 -3.74 -13.66 11.34
CA ILE A 83 -3.37 -12.80 12.46
C ILE A 83 -2.02 -13.24 12.99
N VAL A 84 -1.07 -12.31 13.12
CA VAL A 84 0.23 -12.58 13.76
C VAL A 84 0.04 -12.70 15.28
N ILE A 85 0.44 -13.83 15.87
CA ILE A 85 0.37 -14.05 17.32
C ILE A 85 1.74 -14.27 17.99
N GLY A 86 2.71 -14.82 17.26
CA GLY A 86 4.04 -15.19 17.79
C GLY A 86 5.19 -14.96 16.82
N GLY A 87 6.43 -15.16 17.27
CA GLY A 87 7.65 -14.95 16.46
C GLY A 87 8.05 -13.48 16.21
N HIS A 88 7.15 -12.53 16.48
CA HIS A 88 7.34 -11.10 16.19
C HIS A 88 8.37 -10.38 17.08
N LYS A 89 8.66 -10.88 18.29
CA LYS A 89 9.59 -10.23 19.24
C LYS A 89 11.03 -10.24 18.75
N ASN A 90 11.45 -11.32 18.07
CA ASN A 90 12.80 -11.44 17.55
C ASN A 90 12.87 -10.88 16.12
N ARG A 91 13.55 -9.74 15.95
CA ARG A 91 13.73 -9.10 14.64
C ARG A 91 14.50 -9.98 13.63
N LYS A 92 15.35 -10.88 14.11
CA LYS A 92 16.13 -11.81 13.29
C LYS A 92 15.39 -13.11 12.96
N SER A 93 14.19 -13.32 13.51
CA SER A 93 13.42 -14.51 13.19
C SER A 93 12.86 -14.39 11.78
N ASP A 94 13.07 -15.40 10.95
CA ASP A 94 12.50 -15.47 9.60
C ASP A 94 11.12 -16.14 9.57
N VAL A 95 10.55 -16.43 10.74
CA VAL A 95 9.25 -17.09 10.88
C VAL A 95 8.31 -16.30 11.77
N LEU A 96 7.00 -16.54 11.60
CA LEU A 96 5.93 -16.02 12.46
C LEU A 96 4.97 -17.14 12.81
N THR A 97 4.40 -17.09 14.00
CA THR A 97 3.25 -17.93 14.38
C THR A 97 1.98 -17.13 14.12
N VAL A 98 1.05 -17.72 13.37
CA VAL A 98 -0.13 -17.05 12.85
C VAL A 98 -1.40 -17.87 13.04
N ILE A 99 -2.53 -17.19 13.14
CA ILE A 99 -3.87 -17.78 13.09
C ILE A 99 -4.48 -17.51 11.72
N PRO A 100 -4.78 -18.54 10.91
CA PRO A 100 -5.44 -18.33 9.62
C PRO A 100 -6.87 -17.79 9.78
N LEU A 101 -7.29 -16.98 8.79
CA LEU A 101 -8.64 -16.42 8.72
C LEU A 101 -9.39 -16.97 7.52
N LYS A 102 -10.67 -17.26 7.71
CA LYS A 102 -11.64 -17.49 6.63
C LYS A 102 -12.75 -16.45 6.71
N SER A 103 -13.34 -16.11 5.57
CA SER A 103 -14.55 -15.29 5.55
C SER A 103 -15.75 -16.11 6.02
N ALA A 104 -16.61 -15.50 6.84
CA ALA A 104 -17.92 -16.07 7.13
C ALA A 104 -18.76 -16.10 5.83
N LYS A 105 -19.48 -17.20 5.62
CA LYS A 105 -20.45 -17.30 4.50
C LYS A 105 -21.81 -16.81 5.00
N PRO A 106 -22.71 -16.35 4.11
CA PRO A 106 -24.04 -15.86 4.50
C PRO A 106 -24.85 -16.80 5.40
N ASN A 107 -24.70 -18.10 5.18
CA ASN A 107 -25.49 -19.13 5.88
C ASN A 107 -24.77 -19.70 7.13
N VAL A 108 -23.64 -19.12 7.55
CA VAL A 108 -22.95 -19.59 8.76
C VAL A 108 -23.65 -19.03 9.99
N ASN A 109 -24.11 -19.91 10.86
CA ASN A 109 -24.57 -19.53 12.19
C ASN A 109 -23.34 -19.24 13.07
N VAL A 110 -23.11 -17.97 13.40
CA VAL A 110 -21.96 -17.50 14.17
C VAL A 110 -22.05 -17.88 15.65
N ASP A 111 -23.23 -18.22 16.15
CA ASP A 111 -23.44 -18.69 17.53
C ASP A 111 -23.03 -20.16 17.70
N PHE A 112 -22.98 -20.92 16.59
CA PHE A 112 -22.66 -22.34 16.58
C PHE A 112 -21.52 -22.64 15.60
N LEU A 113 -20.36 -22.06 15.89
CA LEU A 113 -19.12 -22.36 15.16
C LEU A 113 -18.53 -23.72 15.55
N LYS A 114 -17.71 -24.27 14.65
CA LYS A 114 -16.97 -25.52 14.93
C LYS A 114 -15.96 -25.30 16.05
N ASN A 115 -15.61 -26.37 16.78
CA ASN A 115 -14.58 -26.28 17.82
C ASN A 115 -13.27 -25.69 17.27
N GLY A 116 -12.73 -24.70 17.97
CA GLY A 116 -11.54 -23.96 17.58
C GLY A 116 -11.76 -22.90 16.49
N GLU A 117 -13.00 -22.54 16.17
CA GLU A 117 -13.32 -21.37 15.33
C GLU A 117 -13.84 -20.23 16.21
N TYR A 118 -13.37 -19.01 15.95
CA TYR A 118 -13.79 -17.81 16.68
C TYR A 118 -14.22 -16.69 15.72
N TYR A 119 -15.44 -16.17 15.90
CA TYR A 119 -15.96 -15.10 15.05
C TYR A 119 -15.38 -13.74 15.47
N LEU A 120 -14.78 -13.03 14.50
CA LEU A 120 -14.17 -11.72 14.70
C LEU A 120 -15.10 -10.56 14.30
N GLY A 121 -16.30 -10.85 13.79
CA GLY A 121 -17.15 -9.83 13.19
C GLY A 121 -16.50 -9.15 11.99
N HIS A 122 -16.83 -7.86 11.80
CA HIS A 122 -16.32 -7.03 10.71
C HIS A 122 -14.97 -6.38 11.01
N ASN A 123 -14.40 -6.58 12.21
CA ASN A 123 -13.21 -5.86 12.69
C ASN A 123 -12.03 -5.81 11.72
N VAL A 124 -11.78 -6.89 10.97
CA VAL A 124 -10.69 -6.93 9.97
C VAL A 124 -11.00 -5.98 8.80
N CYS A 125 -12.24 -6.00 8.31
CA CYS A 125 -12.71 -5.09 7.27
C CYS A 125 -12.79 -3.65 7.81
N ASP A 126 -13.25 -3.46 9.04
CA ASP A 126 -13.33 -2.15 9.70
C ASP A 126 -11.95 -1.51 9.84
N ALA A 127 -10.91 -2.30 10.15
CA ALA A 127 -9.53 -1.81 10.20
C ALA A 127 -9.04 -1.31 8.83
N ILE A 128 -9.38 -2.02 7.74
CA ILE A 128 -9.06 -1.61 6.37
C ILE A 128 -9.86 -0.36 5.98
N ASN A 129 -11.18 -0.35 6.22
CA ASN A 129 -12.05 0.78 5.94
C ASN A 129 -11.62 2.04 6.70
N LYS A 130 -11.21 1.90 7.97
CA LYS A 130 -10.65 3.01 8.74
C LYS A 130 -9.40 3.56 8.06
N ASN A 131 -8.50 2.71 7.61
CA ASN A 131 -7.29 3.15 6.89
C ASN A 131 -7.65 3.82 5.55
N LEU A 132 -8.55 3.22 4.76
CA LEU A 132 -9.07 3.82 3.53
C LEU A 132 -9.64 5.22 3.76
N ASN A 133 -10.48 5.39 4.78
CA ASN A 133 -11.08 6.68 5.11
C ASN A 133 -10.04 7.73 5.47
N LEU A 134 -8.98 7.37 6.22
CA LEU A 134 -7.87 8.28 6.50
C LEU A 134 -7.18 8.75 5.22
N HIS A 135 -6.98 7.86 4.25
CA HIS A 135 -6.36 8.21 2.97
C HIS A 135 -7.31 9.02 2.06
N PHE A 136 -8.60 8.71 2.05
CA PHE A 136 -9.60 9.51 1.32
C PHE A 136 -9.74 10.93 1.87
N GLN A 137 -9.61 11.11 3.19
CA GLN A 137 -9.58 12.44 3.80
C GLN A 137 -8.42 13.27 3.27
N LYS A 138 -7.20 12.71 3.19
CA LYS A 138 -6.04 13.39 2.59
C LYS A 138 -6.31 13.83 1.15
N LEU A 139 -6.89 12.94 0.32
CA LEU A 139 -7.23 13.28 -1.06
C LEU A 139 -8.28 14.39 -1.15
N THR A 140 -9.28 14.37 -0.26
CA THR A 140 -10.32 15.40 -0.21
C THR A 140 -9.71 16.76 0.08
N GLU A 141 -8.82 16.84 1.07
CA GLU A 141 -8.12 18.08 1.42
C GLU A 141 -7.25 18.61 0.27
N ILE A 142 -6.55 17.73 -0.44
CA ILE A 142 -5.75 18.12 -1.62
C ILE A 142 -6.64 18.58 -2.77
N ASN A 143 -7.76 17.91 -3.01
CA ASN A 143 -8.67 18.27 -4.07
C ASN A 143 -9.30 19.66 -3.83
N LEU A 144 -9.63 19.97 -2.57
CA LEU A 144 -10.08 21.31 -2.17
C LEU A 144 -9.00 22.36 -2.45
N LEU A 145 -7.73 22.07 -2.11
CA LEU A 145 -6.62 22.97 -2.40
C LEU A 145 -6.45 23.20 -3.91
N PHE A 146 -6.44 22.14 -4.72
CA PHE A 146 -6.32 22.28 -6.17
C PHE A 146 -7.47 23.06 -6.78
N THR A 147 -8.69 22.88 -6.27
CA THR A 147 -9.85 23.64 -6.69
C THR A 147 -9.68 25.14 -6.40
N SER A 148 -9.17 25.51 -5.22
CA SER A 148 -8.89 26.91 -4.91
C SER A 148 -7.76 27.48 -5.78
N LYS A 149 -6.70 26.71 -6.04
CA LYS A 149 -5.57 27.16 -6.87
C LYS A 149 -5.94 27.31 -8.34
N LYS A 150 -6.88 26.52 -8.84
CA LYS A 150 -7.40 26.65 -10.20
C LYS A 150 -8.00 28.04 -10.44
N ASN A 151 -8.73 28.59 -9.47
CA ASN A 151 -9.29 29.94 -9.57
C ASN A 151 -8.17 31.00 -9.63
N THR A 152 -7.09 30.85 -8.85
CA THR A 152 -5.92 31.75 -8.95
C THR A 152 -5.27 31.65 -10.33
N LEU A 153 -5.12 30.44 -10.86
CA LEU A 153 -4.54 30.21 -12.18
C LEU A 153 -5.37 30.86 -13.29
N ASP A 154 -6.70 30.86 -13.18
CA ASP A 154 -7.56 31.53 -14.15
C ASP A 154 -7.42 33.06 -14.10
N ASN A 155 -7.16 33.65 -12.92
CA ASN A 155 -6.79 35.07 -12.81
C ASN A 155 -5.43 35.34 -13.47
N LEU A 156 -4.43 34.49 -13.24
CA LEU A 156 -3.11 34.61 -13.86
C LEU A 156 -3.15 34.53 -15.39
N LYS A 157 -4.07 33.74 -15.96
CA LYS A 157 -4.28 33.71 -17.42
C LYS A 157 -4.81 35.03 -17.95
N ASN A 158 -5.62 35.75 -17.19
CA ASN A 158 -6.08 37.08 -17.59
C ASN A 158 -4.94 38.10 -17.49
N ASP A 159 -4.12 38.04 -16.43
CA ASP A 159 -2.89 38.84 -16.31
C ASP A 159 -1.98 38.60 -17.54
N ALA A 160 -1.81 37.35 -17.96
CA ALA A 160 -1.00 36.99 -19.12
C ALA A 160 -1.57 37.55 -20.45
N LYS A 161 -2.89 37.58 -20.65
CA LYS A 161 -3.49 38.26 -21.82
C LYS A 161 -3.17 39.75 -21.85
N GLY A 162 -3.13 40.41 -20.69
CA GLY A 162 -2.69 41.79 -20.58
C GLY A 162 -1.26 42.01 -21.06
N LEU A 163 -0.37 41.01 -20.93
CA LEU A 163 0.97 41.07 -21.54
C LEU A 163 0.91 41.01 -23.06
N ASP A 164 0.08 40.13 -23.63
CA ASP A 164 -0.08 40.02 -25.08
C ASP A 164 -0.56 41.34 -25.68
N ASP A 165 -1.49 42.03 -25.01
CA ASP A 165 -1.98 43.35 -25.43
C ASP A 165 -0.87 44.42 -25.40
N ILE A 166 -0.05 44.44 -24.34
CA ILE A 166 1.11 45.35 -24.24
C ILE A 166 2.12 45.05 -25.35
N LEU A 167 2.41 43.77 -25.60
CA LEU A 167 3.36 43.32 -26.61
C LEU A 167 2.88 43.71 -28.03
N ASN A 168 1.61 43.46 -28.34
CA ASN A 168 1.01 43.86 -29.61
C ASN A 168 1.04 45.38 -29.81
N SER A 169 0.80 46.15 -28.75
CA SER A 169 0.94 47.62 -28.81
C SER A 169 2.38 48.07 -29.07
N LEU A 170 3.38 47.41 -28.48
CA LEU A 170 4.79 47.71 -28.73
C LEU A 170 5.18 47.37 -30.17
N ILE A 171 4.77 46.19 -30.68
CA ILE A 171 5.05 45.77 -32.05
C ILE A 171 4.47 46.76 -33.08
N ASN A 172 3.23 47.20 -32.88
CA ASN A 172 2.57 48.18 -33.78
C ASN A 172 3.22 49.57 -33.77
N ASN A 173 4.05 49.87 -32.76
CA ASN A 173 4.72 51.17 -32.59
C ASN A 173 6.16 51.19 -33.15
N ILE A 174 6.72 50.05 -33.57
CA ILE A 174 8.11 49.95 -34.06
C ILE A 174 8.38 50.87 -35.27
N ASP A 175 7.35 51.25 -36.03
CA ASP A 175 7.44 52.15 -37.18
C ASP A 175 7.36 53.66 -36.84
N LYS A 176 7.20 54.06 -35.55
CA LYS A 176 7.05 55.47 -35.14
C LYS A 176 8.02 55.81 -34.00
N THR A 177 9.04 56.60 -34.32
CA THR A 177 10.15 57.03 -33.45
C THR A 177 9.71 57.89 -32.25
N ASP A 178 9.19 57.29 -31.17
CA ASP A 178 8.97 57.99 -29.89
C ASP A 178 9.37 57.10 -28.67
N ASP A 179 10.66 57.14 -28.33
CA ASP A 179 11.33 56.24 -27.37
C ASP A 179 10.83 56.33 -25.90
N SER A 180 10.19 57.44 -25.51
CA SER A 180 9.85 57.68 -24.10
C SER A 180 8.63 56.88 -23.62
N GLN A 181 7.66 56.66 -24.51
CA GLN A 181 6.39 56.02 -24.19
C GLN A 181 6.51 54.49 -24.15
N ASP A 182 7.43 53.93 -24.95
CA ASP A 182 7.69 52.49 -25.01
C ASP A 182 8.45 51.97 -23.79
N ASN A 183 9.37 52.75 -23.21
CA ASN A 183 10.03 52.41 -21.93
C ASN A 183 9.02 52.19 -20.78
N SER A 184 7.96 53.00 -20.70
CA SER A 184 6.93 52.86 -19.65
C SER A 184 6.11 51.56 -19.78
N LYS A 185 5.86 51.11 -21.01
CA LYS A 185 5.15 49.86 -21.31
C LYS A 185 6.01 48.63 -21.00
N ILE A 186 7.30 48.70 -21.32
CA ILE A 186 8.28 47.66 -21.01
C ILE A 186 8.40 47.45 -19.49
N ILE A 187 8.46 48.55 -18.71
CA ILE A 187 8.46 48.48 -17.24
C ILE A 187 7.21 47.76 -16.73
N LYS A 188 6.01 48.17 -17.18
CA LYS A 188 4.74 47.54 -16.78
C LYS A 188 4.68 46.05 -17.14
N ALA A 189 5.17 45.67 -18.33
CA ALA A 189 5.26 44.27 -18.72
C ALA A 189 6.19 43.47 -17.79
N SER A 190 7.37 44.03 -17.46
CA SER A 190 8.33 43.38 -16.55
C SER A 190 7.78 43.20 -15.13
N GLU A 191 7.07 44.20 -14.59
CA GLU A 191 6.42 44.12 -13.28
C GLU A 191 5.35 43.03 -13.26
N LEU A 192 4.55 42.96 -14.32
CA LEU A 192 3.47 41.99 -14.42
C LEU A 192 4.00 40.55 -14.59
N VAL A 193 5.05 40.34 -15.37
CA VAL A 193 5.77 39.04 -15.46
C VAL A 193 6.33 38.62 -14.10
N SER A 194 6.96 39.55 -13.37
CA SER A 194 7.48 39.30 -12.03
C SER A 194 6.37 38.88 -11.05
N ASN A 195 5.24 39.60 -11.07
CA ASN A 195 4.08 39.29 -10.26
C ASN A 195 3.49 37.91 -10.56
N ILE A 196 3.34 37.55 -11.83
CA ILE A 196 2.88 36.21 -12.25
C ILE A 196 3.83 35.13 -11.73
N ASN A 197 5.14 35.31 -11.91
CA ASN A 197 6.14 34.33 -11.51
C ASN A 197 6.16 34.14 -9.98
N ASN A 198 6.08 35.22 -9.20
CA ASN A 198 6.04 35.15 -7.74
C ASN A 198 4.77 34.43 -7.24
N LYS A 199 3.60 34.77 -7.80
CA LYS A 199 2.36 34.06 -7.47
C LYS A 199 2.48 32.56 -7.77
N LEU A 200 2.99 32.17 -8.93
CA LEU A 200 3.17 30.74 -9.29
C LEU A 200 4.09 30.01 -8.31
N LYS A 201 5.20 30.64 -7.90
CA LYS A 201 6.13 30.10 -6.91
C LYS A 201 5.45 29.84 -5.57
N ASP A 202 4.66 30.80 -5.10
CA ASP A 202 3.91 30.70 -3.84
C ASP A 202 2.89 29.56 -3.91
N GLU A 203 2.17 29.43 -5.03
CA GLU A 203 1.17 28.37 -5.18
C GLU A 203 1.79 26.96 -5.20
N ILE A 204 2.91 26.77 -5.90
CA ILE A 204 3.64 25.50 -5.90
C ILE A 204 4.11 25.15 -4.49
N LEU A 205 4.63 26.15 -3.76
CA LEU A 205 5.13 25.96 -2.39
C LEU A 205 4.00 25.58 -1.44
N ASP A 206 2.84 26.22 -1.53
CA ASP A 206 1.68 25.90 -0.71
C ASP A 206 1.19 24.46 -0.95
N ILE A 207 1.11 24.04 -2.22
CA ILE A 207 0.78 22.64 -2.57
C ILE A 207 1.80 21.68 -1.98
N LEU A 208 3.10 21.98 -2.11
CA LEU A 208 4.17 21.16 -1.58
C LEU A 208 4.07 21.02 -0.05
N LEU A 209 3.87 22.13 0.66
CA LEU A 209 3.73 22.17 2.11
C LEU A 209 2.49 21.41 2.58
N LYS A 210 1.35 21.57 1.89
CA LYS A 210 0.13 20.83 2.22
C LYS A 210 0.30 19.33 1.99
N CYS A 211 0.91 18.91 0.88
CA CYS A 211 1.22 17.51 0.62
C CYS A 211 2.15 16.91 1.69
N ASN A 212 3.12 17.69 2.19
CA ASN A 212 3.97 17.27 3.29
C ASN A 212 3.19 17.13 4.60
N GLN A 213 2.37 18.12 4.94
CA GLN A 213 1.54 18.12 6.15
C GLN A 213 0.63 16.90 6.20
N LEU A 214 0.05 16.51 5.06
CA LEU A 214 -0.81 15.34 4.92
C LEU A 214 -0.05 14.00 4.90
N GLY A 215 1.28 14.03 4.95
CA GLY A 215 2.13 12.83 4.91
C GLY A 215 2.15 12.13 3.55
N ILE A 216 1.82 12.84 2.47
CA ILE A 216 1.87 12.30 1.09
C ILE A 216 3.30 12.37 0.57
N LEU A 217 4.05 13.40 0.94
CA LEU A 217 5.47 13.47 0.62
C LEU A 217 6.29 12.57 1.55
N LYS A 218 7.39 12.05 1.03
CA LYS A 218 8.41 11.36 1.85
C LYS A 218 8.97 12.34 2.89
N ALA A 219 9.28 11.85 4.10
CA ALA A 219 9.73 12.66 5.23
C ALA A 219 10.93 13.59 4.94
N ASN A 220 11.77 13.23 3.97
CA ASN A 220 12.99 13.97 3.63
C ASN A 220 12.82 14.91 2.42
N THR A 221 11.63 14.97 1.82
CA THR A 221 11.39 15.73 0.59
C THR A 221 11.61 17.24 0.78
N LEU A 222 11.41 17.75 2.00
CA LEU A 222 11.59 19.18 2.31
C LEU A 222 13.01 19.56 2.73
N LEU A 223 13.97 18.62 2.75
CA LEU A 223 15.36 18.93 3.04
C LEU A 223 15.90 19.84 1.93
N ASN A 224 16.35 21.03 2.29
CA ASN A 224 16.85 22.08 1.39
C ASN A 224 15.76 22.85 0.61
N LEU A 225 14.59 23.07 1.22
CA LEU A 225 13.60 23.98 0.65
C LEU A 225 14.17 25.39 0.47
N LYS A 226 14.17 25.88 -0.77
CA LYS A 226 14.50 27.28 -1.09
C LYS A 226 13.35 28.22 -0.78
N ARG A 227 13.66 29.48 -0.48
CA ARG A 227 12.66 30.54 -0.34
C ARG A 227 12.03 30.84 -1.71
N PRO A 228 10.78 31.36 -1.77
CA PRO A 228 10.13 31.70 -3.03
C PRO A 228 10.98 32.60 -3.95
N ALA A 229 11.64 33.61 -3.36
CA ALA A 229 12.52 34.52 -4.09
C ALA A 229 13.66 33.80 -4.82
N ASP A 230 14.18 32.71 -4.25
CA ASP A 230 15.38 31.98 -4.74
C ASP A 230 15.04 30.80 -5.67
N LEU A 231 13.75 30.57 -5.94
CA LEU A 231 13.29 29.46 -6.80
C LEU A 231 13.63 29.72 -8.27
N SER A 232 14.37 28.80 -8.89
CA SER A 232 14.48 28.74 -10.34
C SER A 232 13.31 27.98 -10.97
N PHE A 233 13.18 28.06 -12.29
CA PHE A 233 12.23 27.25 -13.05
C PHE A 233 12.48 25.74 -12.90
N GLU A 234 13.76 25.33 -12.90
CA GLU A 234 14.15 23.94 -12.63
C GLU A 234 13.73 23.47 -11.22
N ASP A 235 13.86 24.32 -10.19
CA ASP A 235 13.42 23.98 -8.85
C ASP A 235 11.91 23.76 -8.79
N MET A 236 11.13 24.63 -9.44
CA MET A 236 9.68 24.51 -9.55
C MET A 236 9.27 23.20 -10.23
N ASN A 237 9.87 22.88 -11.38
CA ASN A 237 9.62 21.63 -12.10
C ASN A 237 9.97 20.39 -11.26
N ARG A 238 11.07 20.43 -10.52
CA ARG A 238 11.45 19.35 -9.59
C ARG A 238 10.38 19.14 -8.52
N TYR A 239 9.86 20.21 -7.93
CA TYR A 239 8.82 20.12 -6.90
C TYR A 239 7.51 19.58 -7.47
N ILE A 240 7.06 20.08 -8.62
CA ILE A 240 5.88 19.58 -9.32
C ILE A 240 6.01 18.08 -9.60
N ASN A 241 7.14 17.65 -10.16
CA ASN A 241 7.40 16.23 -10.44
C ASN A 241 7.38 15.37 -9.17
N THR A 242 7.89 15.89 -8.07
CA THR A 242 7.89 15.21 -6.77
C THR A 242 6.48 15.06 -6.20
N ILE A 243 5.67 16.13 -6.28
CA ILE A 243 4.25 16.12 -5.87
C ILE A 243 3.48 15.09 -6.71
N ASN A 244 3.59 15.17 -8.04
CA ASN A 244 2.90 14.27 -8.97
C ASN A 244 3.24 12.80 -8.70
N LYS A 245 4.52 12.49 -8.50
CA LYS A 245 4.96 11.14 -8.17
C LYS A 245 4.36 10.66 -6.85
N SER A 246 4.39 11.50 -5.81
CA SER A 246 3.91 11.13 -4.48
C SER A 246 2.39 10.93 -4.46
N LEU A 247 1.64 11.78 -5.16
CA LEU A 247 0.19 11.61 -5.34
C LEU A 247 -0.15 10.33 -6.10
N LYS A 248 0.62 9.99 -7.14
CA LYS A 248 0.44 8.74 -7.88
C LYS A 248 0.71 7.52 -7.00
N ASP A 249 1.75 7.57 -6.16
CA ASP A 249 2.07 6.52 -5.21
C ASP A 249 0.93 6.34 -4.18
N GLU A 250 0.35 7.46 -3.68
CA GLU A 250 -0.80 7.47 -2.77
C GLU A 250 -2.05 6.85 -3.41
N LEU A 251 -2.39 7.23 -4.65
CA LEU A 251 -3.51 6.63 -5.39
C LEU A 251 -3.32 5.13 -5.61
N THR A 252 -2.10 4.72 -5.97
CA THR A 252 -1.75 3.31 -6.14
C THR A 252 -1.93 2.53 -4.84
N TYR A 253 -1.59 3.13 -3.70
CA TYR A 253 -1.81 2.54 -2.38
C TYR A 253 -3.31 2.36 -2.07
N ILE A 254 -4.12 3.38 -2.32
CA ILE A 254 -5.57 3.35 -2.13
C ILE A 254 -6.21 2.27 -3.02
N GLU A 255 -5.80 2.15 -4.28
CA GLU A 255 -6.28 1.07 -5.17
C GLU A 255 -5.98 -0.32 -4.62
N LYS A 256 -4.80 -0.53 -4.01
CA LYS A 256 -4.47 -1.80 -3.35
C LYS A 256 -5.37 -2.06 -2.15
N LEU A 257 -5.59 -1.05 -1.30
CA LEU A 257 -6.49 -1.16 -0.15
C LEU A 257 -7.93 -1.48 -0.57
N LEU A 258 -8.47 -0.80 -1.59
CA LEU A 258 -9.81 -1.07 -2.13
C LEU A 258 -9.93 -2.53 -2.60
N LYS A 259 -8.94 -3.02 -3.36
CA LYS A 259 -8.91 -4.43 -3.81
C LYS A 259 -8.89 -5.41 -2.65
N GLU A 260 -8.18 -5.12 -1.55
CA GLU A 260 -8.19 -5.99 -0.36
C GLU A 260 -9.51 -5.86 0.42
N ASN A 261 -10.14 -4.69 0.46
CA ASN A 261 -11.45 -4.47 1.06
C ASN A 261 -12.55 -5.26 0.34
N ASP A 262 -12.57 -5.21 -0.99
CA ASP A 262 -13.53 -5.94 -1.84
C ASP A 262 -13.43 -7.47 -1.69
N ARG A 263 -12.24 -7.96 -1.32
CA ARG A 263 -11.99 -9.39 -1.07
C ARG A 263 -12.56 -9.86 0.27
N MET A 264 -12.81 -8.95 1.21
CA MET A 264 -13.40 -9.29 2.50
C MET A 264 -14.91 -9.33 2.39
N LYS A 265 -15.53 -10.43 2.86
CA LYS A 265 -16.98 -10.58 2.78
C LYS A 265 -17.69 -9.74 3.83
N VAL A 266 -18.88 -9.28 3.46
CA VAL A 266 -19.79 -8.50 4.31
C VAL A 266 -20.17 -9.25 5.59
N ASN A 267 -20.09 -10.58 5.64
CA ASN A 267 -20.51 -11.35 6.83
C ASN A 267 -19.42 -11.47 7.92
N GLY A 268 -18.27 -10.82 7.74
CA GLY A 268 -17.18 -10.82 8.73
C GLY A 268 -16.17 -11.96 8.57
N SER A 269 -15.25 -12.04 9.53
CA SER A 269 -14.12 -12.97 9.52
C SER A 269 -14.20 -13.98 10.66
N ILE A 270 -13.71 -15.19 10.43
CA ILE A 270 -13.60 -16.26 11.42
C ILE A 270 -12.12 -16.64 11.54
N ALA A 271 -11.60 -16.60 12.77
CA ALA A 271 -10.28 -17.08 13.13
C ALA A 271 -10.29 -18.58 13.35
N LEU A 272 -9.34 -19.29 12.73
CA LEU A 272 -9.19 -20.74 12.85
C LEU A 272 -8.12 -21.07 13.90
N LEU A 273 -8.51 -21.00 15.18
CA LEU A 273 -7.64 -21.21 16.33
C LEU A 273 -7.02 -22.61 16.33
N ASN A 274 -7.80 -23.62 15.94
CA ASN A 274 -7.34 -25.01 15.79
C ASN A 274 -6.38 -25.22 14.59
N GLN A 275 -6.11 -24.20 13.79
CA GLN A 275 -5.21 -24.24 12.63
C GLN A 275 -4.02 -23.28 12.80
N ILE A 276 -3.69 -22.88 14.04
CA ILE A 276 -2.48 -22.12 14.31
C ILE A 276 -1.27 -22.82 13.72
N THR A 277 -0.45 -22.04 13.01
CA THR A 277 0.73 -22.59 12.37
C THR A 277 1.86 -21.58 12.30
N THR A 278 3.08 -22.08 12.17
CA THR A 278 4.25 -21.25 11.94
C THR A 278 4.54 -21.18 10.44
N ILE A 279 4.77 -19.98 9.93
CA ILE A 279 5.05 -19.70 8.53
C ILE A 279 6.38 -18.96 8.41
N SER A 280 7.14 -19.26 7.34
CA SER A 280 8.28 -18.42 6.95
C SER A 280 7.78 -17.09 6.39
N LYS A 281 8.46 -15.99 6.72
CA LYS A 281 8.15 -14.64 6.26
C LYS A 281 8.24 -14.49 4.74
N ILE A 282 8.97 -15.39 4.06
CA ILE A 282 8.99 -15.47 2.59
C ILE A 282 7.61 -15.76 1.99
N ARG A 283 6.72 -16.43 2.75
CA ARG A 283 5.36 -16.81 2.32
C ARG A 283 4.35 -15.68 2.46
N ILE A 284 4.75 -14.54 3.04
CA ILE A 284 3.88 -13.37 3.22
C ILE A 284 3.78 -12.64 1.89
N TYR A 285 2.57 -12.48 1.37
CA TYR A 285 2.28 -11.70 0.17
C TYR A 285 2.10 -10.22 0.47
N ASP A 286 1.44 -9.92 1.58
CA ASP A 286 1.12 -8.55 2.00
C ASP A 286 1.04 -8.51 3.55
N PRO A 287 1.67 -7.55 4.24
CA PRO A 287 2.59 -6.54 3.73
C PRO A 287 4.04 -7.04 3.69
N LYS A 288 4.73 -6.93 2.54
CA LYS A 288 6.19 -7.16 2.46
C LYS A 288 6.98 -5.91 2.83
N THR A 289 6.37 -4.74 2.65
CA THR A 289 6.96 -3.42 2.82
C THR A 289 6.00 -2.50 3.58
N LYS A 290 6.46 -1.29 3.91
CA LYS A 290 5.61 -0.27 4.57
C LYS A 290 4.54 0.34 3.64
N THR A 291 4.64 0.09 2.33
CA THR A 291 3.77 0.66 1.30
C THR A 291 2.74 -0.36 0.77
N ASP A 292 2.66 -1.53 1.40
CA ASP A 292 1.67 -2.55 1.03
C ASP A 292 0.39 -2.37 1.84
N ALA A 293 -0.74 -2.80 1.27
CA ALA A 293 -2.07 -2.42 1.74
C ALA A 293 -2.31 -2.83 3.20
N LEU A 294 -1.85 -4.02 3.60
CA LEU A 294 -2.05 -4.50 4.96
C LEU A 294 -1.01 -3.97 5.95
N ASN A 295 -0.12 -3.05 5.54
CA ASN A 295 0.81 -2.44 6.47
C ASN A 295 0.05 -1.67 7.56
N ASP A 296 0.37 -1.96 8.82
CA ASP A 296 -0.26 -1.38 10.01
C ASP A 296 -1.78 -1.66 10.16
N ILE A 297 -2.33 -2.60 9.37
CA ILE A 297 -3.67 -3.15 9.60
C ILE A 297 -3.58 -4.17 10.74
N LYS A 298 -4.26 -3.87 11.85
CA LYS A 298 -4.22 -4.66 13.07
C LYS A 298 -5.64 -4.92 13.58
N ILE A 299 -5.87 -6.10 14.14
CA ILE A 299 -7.10 -6.39 14.86
C ILE A 299 -7.16 -5.67 16.23
N SER A 300 -8.37 -5.41 16.73
CA SER A 300 -8.59 -4.74 18.02
C SER A 300 -8.00 -5.52 19.20
N ASP A 301 -7.56 -4.79 20.22
CA ASP A 301 -6.98 -5.40 21.43
C ASP A 301 -8.02 -6.24 22.21
N GLU A 302 -9.29 -5.89 22.12
CA GLU A 302 -10.40 -6.69 22.66
C GLU A 302 -10.48 -8.08 22.01
N ASN A 303 -10.48 -8.14 20.67
CA ASN A 303 -10.46 -9.42 19.96
C ASN A 303 -9.19 -10.22 20.24
N LEU A 304 -8.03 -9.57 20.39
CA LEU A 304 -6.81 -10.25 20.78
C LEU A 304 -6.93 -10.91 22.16
N LYS A 305 -7.56 -10.22 23.11
CA LYS A 305 -7.82 -10.76 24.45
C LYS A 305 -8.80 -11.94 24.40
N ASN A 306 -9.84 -11.84 23.58
CA ASN A 306 -10.81 -12.93 23.41
C ASN A 306 -10.17 -14.15 22.75
N ILE A 307 -9.36 -13.94 21.71
CA ILE A 307 -8.54 -14.99 21.09
C ILE A 307 -7.64 -15.68 22.13
N ASP A 308 -6.98 -14.92 23.00
CA ASP A 308 -6.12 -15.52 24.04
C ASP A 308 -6.93 -16.38 25.02
N ASN A 309 -8.14 -15.95 25.39
CA ASN A 309 -9.02 -16.71 26.27
C ASN A 309 -9.49 -18.00 25.60
N GLU A 310 -9.93 -17.94 24.35
CA GLU A 310 -10.36 -19.12 23.59
C GLU A 310 -9.21 -20.09 23.33
N LEU A 311 -8.00 -19.58 23.05
CA LEU A 311 -6.81 -20.42 22.91
C LEU A 311 -6.44 -21.15 24.20
N LYS A 312 -6.53 -20.47 25.35
CA LYS A 312 -6.31 -21.12 26.65
C LYS A 312 -7.33 -22.23 26.89
N LYS A 313 -8.61 -21.98 26.63
CA LYS A 313 -9.67 -23.00 26.75
C LYS A 313 -9.40 -24.20 25.84
N MET A 314 -9.03 -23.96 24.59
CA MET A 314 -8.81 -25.01 23.58
C MET A 314 -7.54 -25.83 23.82
N LEU A 315 -6.43 -25.21 24.24
CA LEU A 315 -5.13 -25.88 24.38
C LEU A 315 -4.91 -26.53 25.75
N ILE A 316 -5.69 -26.15 26.76
CA ILE A 316 -5.53 -26.59 28.15
C ILE A 316 -6.74 -27.44 28.58
N GLU A 317 -7.45 -28.11 27.66
CA GLU A 317 -8.60 -28.97 28.01
C GLU A 317 -8.27 -29.89 29.21
N SER A 318 -8.94 -29.66 30.36
CA SER A 318 -8.88 -30.34 31.69
C SER A 318 -8.25 -29.57 32.87
N ILE A 319 -8.97 -28.59 33.42
CA ILE A 319 -9.17 -28.52 34.88
C ILE A 319 -10.66 -28.18 35.05
N ASP A 320 -11.39 -29.00 35.79
CA ASP A 320 -12.85 -28.91 36.06
C ASP A 320 -13.77 -29.62 35.04
N LYS A 321 -13.62 -30.95 34.97
CA LYS A 321 -14.76 -31.87 35.06
C LYS A 321 -14.44 -32.98 36.05
#